data_AF-A0A2X2C295-F1
#
_entry.id   AF-A0A2X2C295-F1
#
_cell.length_a   1.000
_cell.length_b   1.000
_cell.length_c   1.000
_cell.angle_alpha   90.00
_cell.angle_beta   90.00
_cell.angle_gamma   90.00
#
_symmetry.space_group_name_H-M   'P 1'
#
loop_
_entity.id
_entity.type
_entity.pdbx_description
1 polymer ?
#
loop_
_entity_poly.entity_id
_entity_poly.type
_entity_poly.pdbx_seq_one_letter_code
_entity_poly.pdbx_strand_id
1 'polypeptide(L)' 'MHLYTLTGGEKGWWTVSLGGRVWLPKGELPFGLATDWGLVGKQAKIVGEWQGENVWLIYDKMGKRYVFTKAYRISR' A
#
# COMPACT_ATOMS: atom_id res chain seq x y z
N MET A 1 -3.35 18.18 -0.26
CA MET A 1 -2.96 16.78 -0.57
C MET A 1 -4.23 15.97 -0.73
N HIS A 2 -4.40 15.29 -1.86
CA HIS A 2 -5.65 14.58 -2.20
C HIS A 2 -5.57 13.09 -1.87
N LEU A 3 -6.66 12.56 -1.32
CA LEU A 3 -6.89 11.14 -1.13
C LEU A 3 -7.74 10.64 -2.30
N TYR A 4 -7.38 9.47 -2.82
CA TYR A 4 -8.11 8.76 -3.86
C TYR A 4 -8.82 7.57 -3.23
N THR A 5 -10.10 7.40 -3.52
CA THR A 5 -10.82 6.16 -3.22
C THR A 5 -10.51 5.19 -4.34
N LEU A 6 -9.85 4.07 -4.01
CA LEU A 6 -9.47 3.07 -4.99
C LEU A 6 -10.70 2.37 -5.55
N THR A 7 -10.83 2.37 -6.87
CA THR A 7 -11.94 1.73 -7.59
C THR A 7 -11.57 0.34 -8.10
N GLY A 8 -10.28 0.02 -8.14
CA GLY A 8 -9.74 -1.26 -8.61
C GLY A 8 -8.86 -1.15 -9.84
N GLY A 9 -9.08 -0.14 -10.68
CA GLY A 9 -8.30 0.07 -11.91
C GLY A 9 -6.93 0.71 -11.68
N GLU A 10 -6.66 1.17 -10.47
CA GLU A 10 -5.39 1.80 -10.13
C GLU A 10 -4.29 0.74 -10.09
N LYS A 11 -3.15 1.05 -10.71
CA LYS A 11 -1.96 0.21 -10.75
C LYS A 11 -0.78 0.96 -10.15
N GLY A 12 0.12 0.22 -9.52
CA GLY A 12 1.39 0.77 -9.07
C GLY A 12 1.96 -0.01 -7.90
N TRP A 13 2.79 0.68 -7.12
CA TRP A 13 3.44 0.16 -5.94
C TRP A 13 2.62 0.47 -4.69
N TRP A 14 2.29 -0.55 -3.90
CA TRP A 14 1.38 -0.42 -2.76
C TRP A 14 2.13 -0.37 -1.44
N THR A 15 2.16 0.80 -0.81
CA THR A 15 2.63 0.99 0.56
C THR A 15 1.44 1.03 1.51
N VAL A 16 1.32 0.06 2.42
CA VAL A 16 0.35 0.14 3.51
C VAL A 16 1.12 0.53 4.76
N SER A 17 0.83 1.71 5.32
CA SER A 17 1.51 2.19 6.51
C SER A 17 0.60 2.25 7.73
N LEU A 18 1.10 1.76 8.87
CA LEU A 18 0.45 1.91 10.16
C LEU A 18 1.49 2.33 11.20
N GLY A 19 1.34 3.54 11.75
CA GLY A 19 2.15 4.00 12.89
C GLY A 19 3.67 3.94 12.66
N GLY A 20 4.12 4.31 11.45
CA GLY A 20 5.55 4.28 11.08
C GLY A 20 6.10 2.92 10.67
N ARG A 21 5.24 1.90 10.52
CA ARG A 21 5.60 0.61 9.91
C ARG A 21 5.03 0.56 8.50
N VAL A 22 5.82 0.07 7.55
CA VAL A 22 5.37 -0.16 6.17
C VAL A 22 5.28 -1.66 5.95
N TRP A 23 4.19 -2.06 5.31
CA TRP A 23 4.02 -3.43 4.86
C TRP A 23 4.89 -3.69 3.63
N LEU A 24 5.79 -4.67 3.76
CA LEU A 24 6.64 -5.17 2.70
C LEU A 24 6.53 -6.70 2.67
N PRO A 25 5.62 -7.29 1.88
CA PRO A 25 5.57 -8.73 1.74
C PRO A 25 6.91 -9.22 1.18
N LYS A 26 7.60 -10.11 1.92
CA LYS A 26 8.94 -10.64 1.57
C LYS A 26 10.07 -9.60 1.50
N GLY A 27 9.85 -8.37 2.00
CA GLY A 27 10.86 -7.30 1.98
C GLY A 27 10.82 -6.42 0.73
N GLU A 28 9.88 -6.66 -0.19
CA GLU A 28 9.69 -5.86 -1.40
C GLU A 28 8.34 -5.14 -1.38
N LEU A 29 8.23 -4.06 -2.16
CA LEU A 29 6.96 -3.38 -2.35
C LEU A 29 6.06 -4.21 -3.28
N PRO A 30 4.80 -4.47 -2.90
CA PRO A 30 3.85 -5.13 -3.77
C PRO A 30 3.54 -4.24 -4.97
N PHE A 31 3.64 -4.81 -6.17
CA PHE A 31 3.24 -4.17 -7.42
C PHE A 31 2.02 -4.88 -8.01
N GLY A 32 1.11 -4.14 -8.63
CA GLY A 32 -0.05 -4.71 -9.32
C GLY A 32 -1.28 -3.81 -9.26
N LEU A 33 -2.45 -4.37 -9.59
CA LEU A 33 -3.72 -3.65 -9.52
C LEU A 33 -4.29 -3.61 -8.10
N ALA A 34 -5.04 -2.57 -7.78
CA ALA A 34 -5.74 -2.45 -6.50
C ALA A 34 -6.70 -3.63 -6.25
N THR A 35 -7.30 -4.20 -7.30
CA THR A 35 -8.13 -5.41 -7.20
C THR A 35 -7.36 -6.64 -6.72
N ASP A 36 -6.17 -6.87 -7.26
CA ASP A 36 -5.37 -8.08 -7.00
C ASP A 36 -4.92 -8.14 -5.54
N TRP A 37 -4.72 -6.97 -4.94
CA TRP A 37 -4.31 -6.79 -3.56
C TRP A 37 -5.49 -6.58 -2.59
N GLY A 38 -6.74 -6.61 -3.07
CA GLY A 38 -7.93 -6.41 -2.24
C GLY A 38 -8.01 -5.02 -1.61
N LEU A 39 -7.56 -3.99 -2.33
CA LEU A 39 -7.46 -2.61 -1.85
C LEU A 39 -8.65 -1.74 -2.30
N VAL A 40 -9.58 -2.30 -3.07
CA VAL A 40 -10.79 -1.60 -3.55
C VAL A 40 -11.57 -1.00 -2.37
N GLY A 41 -11.99 0.25 -2.50
CA GLY A 41 -12.70 1.01 -1.49
C GLY A 41 -11.82 1.62 -0.39
N LYS A 42 -10.50 1.36 -0.40
CA LYS A 42 -9.56 2.02 0.51
C LYS A 42 -9.23 3.43 0.03
N GLN A 43 -8.88 4.29 0.98
CA GLN A 43 -8.30 5.59 0.68
C GLN A 43 -6.78 5.47 0.53
N ALA A 44 -6.28 5.90 -0.61
CA ALA A 44 -4.87 5.90 -0.93
C ALA A 44 -4.40 7.30 -1.33
N LYS A 45 -3.09 7.52 -1.21
CA LYS A 45 -2.43 8.75 -1.60
C LYS A 45 -1.23 8.42 -2.46
N ILE A 46 -1.03 9.12 -3.57
CA ILE A 46 0.24 9.02 -4.30
C ILE A 46 1.34 9.75 -3.50
N VAL A 47 2.42 9.05 -3.18
CA VAL A 47 3.55 9.59 -2.43
C VAL A 47 4.80 9.77 -3.27
N GLY A 48 4.81 9.21 -4.48
CA GLY A 48 5.91 9.35 -5.42
C GLY A 48 5.69 8.44 -6.63
N GLU A 49 6.75 8.26 -7.39
CA GLU A 49 6.84 7.39 -8.54
C GLU A 49 8.09 6.51 -8.39
N TRP A 50 7.98 5.24 -8.75
CA TRP A 50 9.11 4.33 -8.79
C TRP A 50 9.03 3.45 -10.03
N GLN A 51 10.14 3.39 -10.79
CA GLN A 51 10.23 2.65 -12.05
C GLN A 51 9.12 3.02 -13.06
N GLY A 52 8.70 4.30 -13.10
CA GLY A 52 7.66 4.76 -14.02
C GLY A 52 6.22 4.51 -13.57
N GLU A 53 6.01 4.00 -12.36
CA GLU A 53 4.69 3.65 -11.83
C GLU A 53 4.42 4.37 -10.49
N ASN A 54 3.15 4.72 -10.24
CA ASN A 54 2.76 5.45 -9.03
C ASN A 54 3.00 4.64 -7.76
N VAL A 55 3.53 5.29 -6.72
CA VAL A 55 3.62 4.71 -5.37
C VAL A 55 2.44 5.21 -4.55
N TRP A 56 1.56 4.28 -4.20
CA TRP A 56 0.34 4.50 -3.45
C TRP A 56 0.55 4.22 -1.97
N LEU A 57 0.16 5.14 -1.11
CA LEU A 57 0.16 5.03 0.34
C LEU A 57 -1.25 4.89 0.86
N ILE A 58 -1.53 3.76 1.51
CA ILE A 58 -2.79 3.49 2.18
C ILE A 58 -2.57 3.67 3.68
N TYR A 59 -3.39 4.53 4.28
CA TYR A 59 -3.43 4.73 5.72
C TYR A 59 -4.59 3.93 6.28
N ASP A 60 -4.31 2.73 6.77
CA ASP A 60 -5.34 1.88 7.38
C ASP A 60 -4.81 1.17 8.63
N LYS A 61 -5.67 1.02 9.63
CA LYS A 61 -5.40 0.15 10.77
C LYS A 61 -5.46 -1.27 10.21
N MET A 62 -4.32 -1.96 10.13
CA MET A 62 -4.25 -3.39 9.79
C MET A 62 -5.32 -4.16 10.59
N GLY A 63 -6.48 -4.37 9.97
CA GLY A 63 -7.52 -5.21 10.51
C GLY A 63 -7.00 -6.64 10.53
N LYS A 64 -7.32 -7.38 11.59
CA LYS A 64 -6.78 -8.71 11.95
C LYS A 64 -6.87 -9.82 10.88
N ARG A 65 -7.33 -9.53 9.66
CA ARG A 65 -7.60 -10.52 8.60
C ARG A 65 -6.55 -10.55 7.50
N TYR A 66 -5.55 -9.69 7.56
CA TYR A 66 -4.43 -9.78 6.64
C TYR A 66 -3.40 -10.79 7.16
N VAL A 67 -3.37 -11.99 6.57
CA VAL A 67 -2.28 -12.95 6.77
C VAL A 67 -1.05 -12.45 5.99
N PHE A 68 -0.40 -11.43 6.53
CA PHE A 68 0.84 -10.86 5.97
C PHE A 68 2.01 -11.24 6.87
N THR A 69 2.86 -12.12 6.38
CA THR A 69 3.86 -12.88 7.15
C THR A 69 5.10 -12.11 7.60
N LYS A 70 5.20 -10.78 7.40
CA LYS A 70 6.24 -9.95 8.05
C LYS A 70 5.95 -8.45 7.87
N ALA A 71 5.96 -7.69 8.96
CA ALA A 71 5.96 -6.23 8.95
C ALA A 71 7.37 -5.75 9.31
N TYR A 72 7.95 -4.86 8.50
CA TYR A 72 9.29 -4.32 8.74
C TYR A 72 9.17 -2.93 9.40
N ARG A 73 9.94 -2.71 10.47
CA ARG A 73 10.05 -1.40 11.12
C ARG A 73 11.05 -0.57 10.32
N ILE A 74 10.63 0.57 9.80
CA ILE A 74 11.56 1.56 9.25
C ILE A 74 12.28 2.19 10.44
N SER A 75 13.55 1.81 10.67
CA SER A 75 14.42 2.52 11.60
C SER A 75 14.90 3.80 10.93
N ARG A 76 14.83 4.91 11.67
CA ARG A 76 15.52 6.16 11.34
C ARG A 76 17.03 5.95 11.36
#